data_AF-A0A352WYD9-F1
#
_entry.id   AF-A0A352WYD9-F1
#
_cell.length_a   1.000
_cell.length_b   1.000
_cell.length_c   1.000
_cell.angle_alpha   90.00
_cell.angle_beta   90.00
_cell.angle_gamma   90.00
#
_symmetry.space_group_name_H-M   'P 1'
#
loop_
_entity.id
_entity.type
_entity.pdbx_description
1 polymer ?
#
loop_
_entity_poly.entity_id
_entity_poly.type
_entity_poly.pdbx_seq_one_letter_code
_entity_poly.pdbx_strand_id
1 'polypeptide(L)'
;FDNGMICASEQSVHVPSSIYEQVKQEFLYRGCYFLKPDELDKVRKTIIINGSLNAKIVGQSAYKIAKLSGVDIPENSKVLIGEVKSVDLSEEFAHEKLSPVLAMYKYDTIEEAFDNAEQLIADGGYGHTSSIFINELTRKDVLDEFMERMKTCRIVVNTPSSHGGIGDIYNFRLTPSLTLGCGSWGGNSIYENVGVKHLLNIKTVAKRRNNMLWFRAPEKVYMKQGCLSVALDELGSVMNKKKAFIVTDSFLYANGYTAAVEKKLDEMGIMHTTFSEVAPDPTLGCAKMGAKMMESFKPDVIIAVGGGSPMDAAKIMWVLYEHPEVDFEDMAMRFMDIRKRVYTFPHMGDKAYFIAVPTSAGTGSEVTPFAVITDENSGIKYPLADYELLPDMAIVDADMMMDAPKGLTSASGIDAVSHALEAYASIMATDYTDGLALQALKVIFEYLPKAYESAVTGVPNKEAREKMANAATMAGMAFANAFLGVMHSMAHKLGAFHHIPHGVANALMMNEVLQFNAKEAPTKMGTFPQYDHPHTLRRYAEVAEALGVDGADDTAKLNGLLEKITALKNEIGIKPTIRDYVPDEEAFLATLDEMSEQAFDDQCTGANPRYPLISEIKQMYLNAYYGEHKDV
;
A
#
# COMPACT_ATOMS: atom_id res chain seq x y z
N PHE A 1 -41.87 -21.37 28.11
CA PHE A 1 -42.26 -21.31 26.68
C PHE A 1 -42.16 -22.73 26.13
N ASP A 2 -43.04 -23.15 25.20
CA ASP A 2 -43.07 -24.44 24.48
C ASP A 2 -42.63 -25.74 25.20
N ASN A 3 -42.76 -25.78 26.52
CA ASN A 3 -42.15 -26.79 27.41
C ASN A 3 -40.61 -26.93 27.25
N GLY A 4 -39.90 -25.85 26.92
CA GLY A 4 -38.44 -25.84 26.86
C GLY A 4 -37.88 -26.56 25.63
N MET A 5 -38.69 -26.74 24.59
CA MET A 5 -38.27 -27.41 23.36
C MET A 5 -37.41 -26.50 22.47
N ILE A 6 -37.58 -25.18 22.58
CA ILE A 6 -36.74 -24.22 21.85
C ILE A 6 -35.27 -24.35 22.29
N CYS A 7 -34.35 -24.44 21.32
CA CYS A 7 -32.92 -24.65 21.57
C CYS A 7 -32.27 -23.56 22.46
N ALA A 8 -32.79 -22.33 22.41
CA ALA A 8 -32.27 -21.23 23.23
C ALA A 8 -32.78 -21.26 24.68
N SER A 9 -33.51 -22.28 25.14
CA SER A 9 -34.07 -22.31 26.50
C SER A 9 -33.00 -22.54 27.58
N GLU A 10 -33.23 -21.94 28.75
CA GLU A 10 -32.33 -22.01 29.92
C GLU A 10 -32.30 -23.45 30.45
N GLN A 11 -31.19 -24.16 30.22
CA GLN A 11 -31.00 -25.54 30.67
C GLN A 11 -30.44 -25.63 32.09
N SER A 12 -29.81 -24.56 32.55
CA SER A 12 -29.22 -24.44 33.89
C SER A 12 -29.27 -22.99 34.37
N VAL A 13 -29.27 -22.81 35.68
CA VAL A 13 -29.16 -21.50 36.34
C VAL A 13 -28.09 -21.58 37.42
N HIS A 14 -27.25 -20.55 37.50
CA HIS A 14 -26.21 -20.40 38.52
C HIS A 14 -26.61 -19.23 39.43
N VAL A 15 -26.71 -19.49 40.74
CA VAL A 15 -27.25 -18.52 41.70
C VAL A 15 -26.26 -18.30 42.85
N PRO A 16 -25.95 -17.03 43.21
CA PRO A 16 -25.00 -16.76 44.27
C PRO A 16 -25.55 -17.22 45.62
N SER A 17 -24.66 -17.74 46.46
CA SER A 17 -24.99 -18.22 47.81
C SER A 17 -25.73 -17.20 48.67
N SER A 18 -25.49 -15.90 48.46
CA SER A 18 -26.10 -14.79 49.21
C SER A 18 -27.60 -14.63 48.99
N ILE A 19 -28.13 -15.04 47.82
CA ILE A 19 -29.55 -14.91 47.46
C ILE A 19 -30.21 -16.24 47.08
N TYR A 20 -29.48 -17.36 47.18
CA TYR A 20 -29.93 -18.68 46.75
C TYR A 20 -31.32 -19.07 47.30
N GLU A 21 -31.52 -18.89 48.60
CA GLU A 21 -32.81 -19.20 49.25
C GLU A 21 -33.93 -18.26 48.78
N GLN A 22 -33.64 -16.98 48.53
CA GLN A 22 -34.64 -16.03 48.02
C GLN A 22 -35.11 -16.44 46.63
N VAL A 23 -34.17 -16.82 45.76
CA VAL A 23 -34.46 -17.30 44.41
C VAL A 23 -35.24 -18.62 44.46
N LYS A 24 -34.86 -19.55 45.34
CA LYS A 24 -35.57 -20.82 45.55
C LYS A 24 -37.03 -20.61 45.97
N GLN A 25 -37.26 -19.70 46.92
CA GLN A 25 -38.63 -19.37 47.35
C GLN A 25 -39.45 -18.73 46.22
N GLU A 26 -38.84 -17.86 45.40
CA GLU A 26 -39.54 -17.28 44.24
C GLU A 26 -39.89 -18.35 43.20
N PHE A 27 -39.00 -19.30 42.91
CA PHE A 27 -39.29 -20.42 42.02
C PHE A 27 -40.46 -21.28 42.52
N LEU A 28 -40.47 -21.62 43.82
CA LEU A 28 -41.57 -22.35 44.46
C LEU A 28 -42.89 -21.58 44.36
N TYR A 29 -42.88 -20.29 44.69
CA TYR A 29 -44.05 -19.42 44.61
C TYR A 29 -44.65 -19.36 43.19
N ARG A 30 -43.80 -19.38 42.16
CA ARG A 30 -44.23 -19.34 40.75
C ARG A 30 -44.66 -20.69 40.18
N GLY A 31 -44.61 -21.76 40.98
CA GLY A 31 -45.08 -23.10 40.62
C GLY A 31 -44.02 -24.03 40.05
N CYS A 32 -42.75 -23.83 40.40
CA CYS A 32 -41.68 -24.80 40.13
C CYS A 32 -41.62 -25.83 41.27
N TYR A 33 -41.20 -27.05 40.95
CA TYR A 33 -41.07 -28.14 41.92
C TYR A 33 -39.59 -28.50 42.11
N PHE A 34 -39.09 -28.38 43.34
CA PHE A 34 -37.73 -28.80 43.71
C PHE A 34 -37.72 -30.29 44.06
N LEU A 35 -36.87 -31.05 43.38
CA LEU A 35 -36.76 -32.50 43.57
C LEU A 35 -36.14 -32.83 44.93
N LYS A 36 -36.76 -33.73 45.67
CA LYS A 36 -36.16 -34.29 46.90
C LYS A 36 -34.98 -35.21 46.55
N PRO A 37 -34.08 -35.51 47.50
CA PRO A 37 -32.91 -36.36 47.22
C PRO A 37 -33.25 -37.72 46.57
N ASP A 38 -34.34 -38.37 46.98
CA ASP A 38 -34.79 -39.66 46.44
C ASP A 38 -35.53 -39.53 45.08
N GLU A 39 -36.02 -38.33 44.76
CA GLU A 39 -36.68 -37.99 43.50
C GLU A 39 -35.66 -37.56 42.43
N LEU A 40 -34.58 -36.88 42.85
CA LEU A 40 -33.51 -36.38 41.99
C LEU A 40 -32.88 -37.50 41.16
N ASP A 41 -32.48 -38.60 41.80
CA ASP A 41 -31.87 -39.75 41.13
C ASP A 41 -32.81 -40.47 40.15
N LYS A 42 -34.12 -40.43 40.43
CA LYS A 42 -35.12 -41.00 39.52
C LYS A 42 -35.25 -40.15 38.26
N VAL A 43 -35.24 -38.83 38.41
CA VAL A 43 -35.28 -37.89 37.29
C VAL A 43 -33.99 -37.96 36.48
N ARG A 44 -32.81 -38.02 37.12
CA ARG A 44 -31.50 -38.24 36.43
C ARG A 44 -31.55 -39.37 35.42
N LYS A 45 -31.99 -40.56 35.86
CA LYS A 45 -32.13 -41.77 35.05
C LYS A 45 -33.16 -41.67 33.91
N THR A 46 -34.00 -40.65 33.95
CA THR A 46 -35.02 -40.40 32.92
C THR A 46 -34.54 -39.39 31.88
N ILE A 47 -33.54 -38.55 32.20
CA ILE A 47 -32.98 -37.55 31.29
C ILE A 47 -32.16 -38.22 30.19
N ILE A 48 -31.15 -39.02 30.57
CA ILE A 48 -30.28 -39.73 29.63
C ILE A 48 -30.57 -41.23 29.69
N ILE A 49 -30.86 -41.84 28.53
CA ILE A 49 -31.03 -43.29 28.38
C ILE A 49 -30.02 -43.77 27.34
N ASN A 50 -29.20 -44.75 27.70
CA ASN A 50 -28.14 -45.31 26.84
C ASN A 50 -27.18 -44.24 26.28
N GLY A 51 -26.85 -43.21 27.06
CA GLY A 51 -25.92 -42.15 26.67
C GLY A 51 -26.50 -41.12 25.69
N SER A 52 -27.82 -41.08 25.50
CA SER A 52 -28.50 -40.07 24.69
C SER A 52 -29.71 -39.49 25.42
N LEU A 53 -30.09 -38.26 25.07
CA LEU A 53 -31.30 -37.62 25.59
C LEU A 53 -32.53 -38.49 25.33
N ASN A 54 -33.33 -38.71 26.38
CA ASN A 54 -34.56 -39.48 26.29
C ASN A 54 -35.61 -38.73 25.46
N ALA A 55 -35.82 -39.13 24.20
CA ALA A 55 -36.80 -38.52 23.31
C ALA A 55 -38.24 -38.46 23.88
N LYS A 56 -38.57 -39.28 24.90
CA LYS A 56 -39.88 -39.25 25.55
C LYS A 56 -40.10 -38.05 26.49
N ILE A 57 -39.05 -37.34 26.90
CA ILE A 57 -39.17 -36.16 27.77
C ILE A 57 -39.21 -34.84 26.99
N VAL A 58 -38.72 -34.84 25.75
CA VAL A 58 -38.60 -33.64 24.91
C VAL A 58 -39.99 -33.00 24.68
N GLY A 59 -40.10 -31.70 25.00
CA GLY A 59 -41.34 -30.93 24.87
C GLY A 59 -42.52 -31.39 25.76
N GLN A 60 -42.31 -32.34 26.68
CA GLN A 60 -43.36 -32.77 27.62
C GLN A 60 -43.46 -31.82 28.82
N SER A 61 -44.62 -31.81 29.49
CA SER A 61 -44.79 -31.04 30.72
C SER A 61 -44.00 -31.64 31.90
N ALA A 62 -43.64 -30.82 32.88
CA ALA A 62 -42.95 -31.23 34.10
C ALA A 62 -43.66 -32.40 34.81
N TYR A 63 -45.00 -32.36 34.91
CA TYR A 63 -45.81 -33.44 35.48
C TYR A 63 -45.65 -34.78 34.75
N LYS A 64 -45.67 -34.77 33.41
CA LYS A 64 -45.49 -36.01 32.63
C LYS A 64 -44.08 -36.58 32.82
N ILE A 65 -43.07 -35.72 32.87
CA ILE A 65 -41.68 -36.15 33.09
C ILE A 65 -41.54 -36.77 34.48
N ALA A 66 -42.05 -36.12 35.52
CA ALA A 66 -42.06 -36.67 36.88
C ALA A 66 -42.75 -38.03 36.93
N LYS A 67 -43.91 -38.18 36.29
CA LYS A 67 -44.63 -39.45 36.21
C LYS A 67 -43.83 -40.54 35.49
N LEU A 68 -43.13 -40.21 34.42
CA LEU A 68 -42.21 -41.13 33.73
C LEU A 68 -41.05 -41.57 34.63
N SER A 69 -40.58 -40.68 35.51
CA SER A 69 -39.56 -40.98 36.52
C SER A 69 -40.10 -41.69 37.77
N GLY A 70 -41.41 -41.89 37.90
CA GLY A 70 -42.01 -42.46 39.12
C GLY A 70 -41.99 -41.50 40.32
N VAL A 71 -42.10 -40.20 40.05
CA VAL A 71 -42.24 -39.11 41.02
C VAL A 71 -43.64 -38.50 40.87
N ASP A 72 -44.32 -38.25 41.99
CA ASP A 72 -45.65 -37.64 41.99
C ASP A 72 -45.54 -36.16 42.38
N ILE A 73 -46.06 -35.27 41.53
CA ILE A 73 -46.01 -33.82 41.71
C ILE A 73 -47.36 -33.19 41.33
N PRO A 74 -47.67 -31.96 41.76
CA PRO A 74 -48.86 -31.24 41.32
C PRO A 74 -48.93 -31.10 39.79
N GLU A 75 -50.09 -31.36 39.17
CA GLU A 75 -50.24 -31.33 37.71
C GLU A 75 -49.96 -29.95 37.09
N ASN A 76 -50.14 -28.89 37.86
CA ASN A 76 -49.87 -27.51 37.46
C ASN A 76 -48.40 -27.08 37.62
N SER A 77 -47.51 -27.99 38.03
CA SER A 77 -46.07 -27.72 38.14
C SER A 77 -45.49 -27.34 36.78
N LYS A 78 -44.72 -26.24 36.74
CA LYS A 78 -44.20 -25.66 35.50
C LYS A 78 -42.82 -26.19 35.11
N VAL A 79 -41.93 -26.33 36.08
CA VAL A 79 -40.52 -26.72 35.90
C VAL A 79 -40.11 -27.67 37.03
N LEU A 80 -39.36 -28.72 36.71
CA LEU A 80 -38.66 -29.56 37.66
C LEU A 80 -37.25 -28.99 37.90
N ILE A 81 -36.91 -28.66 39.13
CA ILE A 81 -35.60 -28.12 39.48
C ILE A 81 -34.81 -29.15 40.27
N GLY A 82 -33.63 -29.51 39.74
CA GLY A 82 -32.64 -30.33 40.44
C GLY A 82 -31.53 -29.46 40.99
N GLU A 83 -31.33 -29.49 42.31
CA GLU A 83 -30.17 -28.84 42.96
C GLU A 83 -28.97 -29.77 42.82
N VAL A 84 -28.01 -29.38 41.97
CA VAL A 84 -26.84 -30.21 41.60
C VAL A 84 -25.53 -29.44 41.78
N LYS A 85 -24.41 -30.16 41.80
CA LYS A 85 -23.08 -29.58 42.07
C LYS A 85 -22.07 -29.80 40.94
N SER A 86 -22.08 -30.97 40.31
CA SER A 86 -21.15 -31.27 39.21
C SER A 86 -21.71 -30.72 37.91
N VAL A 87 -20.85 -30.09 37.11
CA VAL A 87 -21.13 -29.68 35.73
C VAL A 87 -20.58 -30.65 34.70
N ASP A 88 -19.97 -31.75 35.16
CA ASP A 88 -19.37 -32.75 34.28
C ASP A 88 -20.45 -33.45 33.45
N LEU A 89 -20.09 -33.93 32.26
CA LEU A 89 -20.94 -34.77 31.42
C LEU A 89 -21.50 -36.02 32.12
N SER A 90 -20.96 -36.41 33.27
CA SER A 90 -21.51 -37.50 34.09
C SER A 90 -22.77 -37.12 34.86
N GLU A 91 -23.02 -35.84 35.11
CA GLU A 91 -24.25 -35.34 35.72
C GLU A 91 -25.32 -35.17 34.64
N GLU A 92 -26.40 -35.95 34.71
CA GLU A 92 -27.45 -35.91 33.68
C GLU A 92 -28.16 -34.55 33.61
N PHE A 93 -28.18 -33.79 34.71
CA PHE A 93 -28.70 -32.43 34.74
C PHE A 93 -27.80 -31.40 34.01
N ALA A 94 -26.54 -31.71 33.68
CA ALA A 94 -25.63 -30.82 32.96
C ALA A 94 -25.90 -30.77 31.44
N HIS A 95 -26.57 -31.79 30.88
CA HIS A 95 -26.81 -31.91 29.44
C HIS A 95 -27.88 -30.95 28.91
N GLU A 96 -27.98 -30.83 27.59
CA GLU A 96 -29.15 -30.26 26.94
C GLU A 96 -30.37 -31.18 27.12
N LYS A 97 -31.50 -30.64 27.58
CA LYS A 97 -32.66 -31.44 28.03
C LYS A 97 -33.92 -31.24 27.18
N LEU A 98 -34.02 -30.12 26.45
CA LEU A 98 -35.15 -29.75 25.58
C LEU A 98 -36.54 -29.98 26.22
N SER A 99 -36.62 -29.74 27.52
CA SER A 99 -37.76 -30.06 28.38
C SER A 99 -37.77 -29.11 29.60
N PRO A 100 -38.86 -29.00 30.38
CA PRO A 100 -38.93 -28.12 31.53
C PRO A 100 -38.24 -28.74 32.76
N VAL A 101 -37.01 -29.20 32.59
CA VAL A 101 -36.11 -29.71 33.63
C VAL A 101 -34.91 -28.78 33.71
N LEU A 102 -34.69 -28.18 34.87
CA LEU A 102 -33.69 -27.14 35.09
C LEU A 102 -32.69 -27.58 36.16
N ALA A 103 -31.40 -27.45 35.86
CA ALA A 103 -30.34 -27.59 36.86
C ALA A 103 -30.14 -26.27 37.59
N MET A 104 -30.09 -26.30 38.93
CA MET A 104 -29.82 -25.11 39.74
C MET A 104 -28.52 -25.30 40.54
N TYR A 105 -27.49 -24.54 40.15
CA TYR A 105 -26.18 -24.53 40.76
C TYR A 105 -26.05 -23.38 41.76
N LYS A 106 -25.39 -23.63 42.88
CA LYS A 106 -25.05 -22.64 43.91
C LYS A 106 -23.56 -22.33 43.79
N TYR A 107 -23.20 -21.04 43.78
CA TYR A 107 -21.79 -20.61 43.74
C TYR A 107 -21.48 -19.59 44.84
N ASP A 108 -20.24 -19.58 45.32
CA ASP A 108 -19.76 -18.61 46.30
C ASP A 108 -19.04 -17.43 45.64
N THR A 109 -18.37 -17.67 44.51
CA THR A 109 -17.64 -16.65 43.73
C THR A 109 -18.16 -16.59 42.29
N ILE A 110 -18.08 -15.42 41.66
CA ILE A 110 -18.65 -15.25 40.31
C ILE A 110 -17.79 -15.96 39.26
N GLU A 111 -16.49 -16.06 39.53
CA GLU A 111 -15.50 -16.78 38.74
C GLU A 111 -15.86 -18.27 38.65
N GLU A 112 -16.26 -18.88 39.77
CA GLU A 112 -16.77 -20.26 39.81
C GLU A 112 -18.03 -20.43 38.94
N ALA A 113 -18.93 -19.45 38.96
CA ALA A 113 -20.13 -19.48 38.12
C ALA A 113 -19.77 -19.42 36.62
N PHE A 114 -18.77 -18.62 36.27
CA PHE A 114 -18.30 -18.48 34.88
C PHE A 114 -17.51 -19.70 34.42
N ASP A 115 -16.67 -20.29 35.27
CA ASP A 115 -15.96 -21.55 34.98
C ASP A 115 -16.97 -22.68 34.69
N ASN A 116 -17.99 -22.80 35.53
CA ASN A 116 -19.07 -23.77 35.37
C ASN A 116 -19.88 -23.53 34.09
N ALA A 117 -20.26 -22.27 33.80
CA ALA A 117 -20.99 -21.93 32.59
C ALA A 117 -20.15 -22.18 31.32
N GLU A 118 -18.86 -21.88 31.35
CA GLU A 118 -17.93 -22.13 30.24
C GLU A 118 -17.81 -23.63 29.95
N GLN A 119 -17.67 -24.45 30.98
CA GLN A 119 -17.62 -25.91 30.83
C GLN A 119 -18.92 -26.46 30.23
N LEU A 120 -20.08 -26.06 30.75
CA LEU A 120 -21.38 -26.50 30.23
C LEU A 120 -21.58 -26.09 28.76
N ILE A 121 -21.14 -24.88 28.40
CA ILE A 121 -21.16 -24.41 27.02
C ILE A 121 -20.19 -25.22 26.16
N ALA A 122 -19.01 -25.54 26.66
CA ALA A 122 -18.02 -26.34 25.93
C ALA A 122 -18.51 -27.76 25.63
N ASP A 123 -19.24 -28.35 26.57
CA ASP A 123 -19.68 -29.73 26.51
C ASP A 123 -20.92 -29.95 25.61
N GLY A 124 -21.75 -28.93 25.41
CA GLY A 124 -22.94 -29.09 24.58
C GLY A 124 -23.59 -27.80 24.03
N GLY A 125 -23.10 -26.62 24.40
CA GLY A 125 -23.72 -25.34 24.07
C GLY A 125 -22.90 -24.43 23.14
N TYR A 126 -21.78 -24.91 22.60
CA TYR A 126 -20.81 -24.04 21.93
C TYR A 126 -21.43 -23.24 20.80
N GLY A 127 -21.22 -21.93 20.85
CA GLY A 127 -21.70 -20.99 19.86
C GLY A 127 -23.21 -20.69 19.92
N HIS A 128 -23.99 -21.38 20.75
CA HIS A 128 -25.44 -21.21 20.75
C HIS A 128 -25.89 -19.91 21.45
N THR A 129 -26.20 -19.92 22.75
CA THR A 129 -26.68 -18.74 23.48
C THR A 129 -26.37 -18.88 24.96
N SER A 130 -25.88 -17.79 25.56
CA SER A 130 -25.77 -17.67 27.02
C SER A 130 -26.56 -16.45 27.49
N SER A 131 -26.94 -16.47 28.77
CA SER A 131 -27.76 -15.42 29.36
C SER A 131 -27.27 -15.02 30.75
N ILE A 132 -27.38 -13.74 31.07
CA ILE A 132 -26.98 -13.21 32.38
C ILE A 132 -28.02 -12.21 32.88
N PHE A 133 -28.36 -12.29 34.17
CA PHE A 133 -29.24 -11.33 34.85
C PHE A 133 -28.41 -10.51 35.84
N ILE A 134 -28.26 -9.22 35.57
CA ILE A 134 -27.35 -8.33 36.30
C ILE A 134 -27.75 -6.86 36.16
N ASN A 135 -27.34 -6.01 37.10
CA ASN A 135 -27.46 -4.56 36.93
C ASN A 135 -26.33 -4.03 36.01
N GLU A 136 -26.67 -3.82 34.73
CA GLU A 136 -25.75 -3.39 33.67
C GLU A 136 -25.06 -2.04 33.93
N LEU A 137 -25.65 -1.15 34.72
CA LEU A 137 -25.08 0.16 35.01
C LEU A 137 -23.99 0.10 36.08
N THR A 138 -24.15 -0.82 37.04
CA THR A 138 -23.27 -0.89 38.22
C THR A 138 -22.26 -2.02 38.16
N ARG A 139 -22.47 -3.03 37.31
CA ARG A 139 -21.65 -4.23 37.20
C ARG A 139 -21.19 -4.49 35.77
N LYS A 140 -20.67 -3.44 35.13
CA LYS A 140 -20.15 -3.53 33.77
C LYS A 140 -18.91 -4.43 33.69
N ASP A 141 -18.05 -4.39 34.71
CA ASP A 141 -16.89 -5.26 34.90
C ASP A 141 -17.25 -6.75 34.72
N VAL A 142 -18.31 -7.20 35.38
CA VAL A 142 -18.79 -8.59 35.30
C VAL A 142 -19.35 -8.93 33.94
N LEU A 143 -20.09 -7.99 33.34
CA LEU A 143 -20.67 -8.22 32.02
C LEU A 143 -19.58 -8.31 30.94
N ASP A 144 -18.57 -7.45 31.01
CA ASP A 144 -17.41 -7.46 30.10
C ASP A 144 -16.64 -8.80 30.24
N GLU A 145 -16.40 -9.27 31.46
CA GLU A 145 -15.77 -10.59 31.69
C GLU A 145 -16.65 -11.75 31.16
N PHE A 146 -17.96 -11.74 31.41
CA PHE A 146 -18.87 -12.76 30.88
C PHE A 146 -18.85 -12.78 29.34
N MET A 147 -18.80 -11.61 28.72
CA MET A 147 -18.75 -11.47 27.25
C MET A 147 -17.46 -12.03 26.65
N GLU A 148 -16.33 -11.85 27.32
CA GLU A 148 -15.04 -12.37 26.86
C GLU A 148 -14.96 -13.90 26.98
N ARG A 149 -15.55 -14.46 28.04
CA ARG A 149 -15.45 -15.88 28.37
C ARG A 149 -16.44 -16.78 27.60
N MET A 150 -17.70 -16.35 27.49
CA MET A 150 -18.76 -17.22 26.96
C MET A 150 -18.66 -17.35 25.43
N LYS A 151 -18.13 -18.48 24.96
CA LYS A 151 -18.07 -18.85 23.52
C LYS A 151 -19.45 -19.18 22.94
N THR A 152 -20.29 -18.16 22.85
CA THR A 152 -21.66 -18.22 22.33
C THR A 152 -21.89 -17.07 21.37
N CYS A 153 -22.61 -17.28 20.27
CA CYS A 153 -22.83 -16.21 19.30
C CYS A 153 -23.89 -15.19 19.74
N ARG A 154 -24.62 -15.49 20.83
CA ARG A 154 -25.64 -14.62 21.44
C ARG A 154 -25.46 -14.61 22.94
N ILE A 155 -25.28 -13.42 23.49
CA ILE A 155 -25.29 -13.16 24.91
C ILE A 155 -26.50 -12.27 25.18
N VAL A 156 -27.45 -12.76 25.98
CA VAL A 156 -28.70 -12.05 26.24
C VAL A 156 -28.75 -11.62 27.70
N VAL A 157 -28.80 -10.31 27.91
CA VAL A 157 -28.68 -9.68 29.23
C VAL A 157 -30.06 -9.28 29.72
N ASN A 158 -30.44 -9.69 30.94
CA ASN A 158 -31.73 -9.37 31.57
C ASN A 158 -32.96 -9.75 30.75
N THR A 159 -32.86 -10.81 29.95
CA THR A 159 -33.98 -11.30 29.13
C THR A 159 -34.04 -12.83 29.21
N PRO A 160 -35.23 -13.43 29.17
CA PRO A 160 -35.36 -14.88 29.15
C PRO A 160 -34.74 -15.42 27.86
N SER A 161 -33.82 -16.38 27.95
CA SER A 161 -32.98 -16.74 26.80
C SER A 161 -33.78 -17.31 25.61
N SER A 162 -34.89 -18.01 25.87
CA SER A 162 -35.82 -18.51 24.84
C SER A 162 -36.36 -17.41 23.93
N HIS A 163 -36.64 -16.22 24.45
CA HIS A 163 -37.20 -15.10 23.67
C HIS A 163 -36.12 -14.07 23.30
N GLY A 164 -35.11 -13.89 24.16
CA GLY A 164 -33.97 -13.03 23.88
C GLY A 164 -33.13 -13.56 22.72
N GLY A 165 -32.88 -14.88 22.66
CA GLY A 165 -32.05 -15.51 21.64
C GLY A 165 -32.68 -15.54 20.24
N ILE A 166 -34.00 -15.72 20.16
CA ILE A 166 -34.73 -15.70 18.88
C ILE A 166 -34.88 -14.28 18.32
N GLY A 167 -34.81 -13.25 19.16
CA GLY A 167 -34.90 -11.83 18.78
C GLY A 167 -36.31 -11.22 18.84
N ASP A 168 -36.41 -9.95 18.43
CA ASP A 168 -37.64 -9.12 18.35
C ASP A 168 -38.23 -8.64 19.68
N ILE A 169 -38.56 -9.56 20.59
CA ILE A 169 -39.46 -9.26 21.73
C ILE A 169 -38.77 -8.38 22.77
N TYR A 170 -37.51 -8.68 23.07
CA TYR A 170 -36.73 -7.98 24.10
C TYR A 170 -35.52 -7.21 23.54
N ASN A 171 -35.22 -7.40 22.25
CA ASN A 171 -34.10 -6.76 21.59
C ASN A 171 -34.44 -6.48 20.12
N PHE A 172 -34.04 -5.31 19.62
CA PHE A 172 -34.46 -4.81 18.30
C PHE A 172 -33.39 -4.96 17.21
N ARG A 173 -32.20 -5.45 17.57
CA ARG A 173 -31.07 -5.65 16.64
C ARG A 173 -30.90 -7.11 16.19
N LEU A 174 -31.33 -8.09 16.99
CA LEU A 174 -31.23 -9.49 16.56
C LEU A 174 -32.35 -9.80 15.57
N THR A 175 -31.97 -10.36 14.44
CA THR A 175 -32.93 -10.81 13.42
C THR A 175 -33.85 -11.87 14.01
N PRO A 176 -35.18 -11.70 13.94
CA PRO A 176 -36.12 -12.69 14.44
C PRO A 176 -35.96 -14.02 13.69
N SER A 177 -35.64 -15.11 14.40
CA SER A 177 -35.53 -16.45 13.79
C SER A 177 -35.64 -17.56 14.83
N LEU A 178 -36.17 -18.71 14.42
CA LEU A 178 -36.11 -19.96 15.19
C LEU A 178 -34.91 -20.82 14.80
N THR A 179 -34.20 -20.46 13.72
CA THR A 179 -32.99 -21.14 13.28
C THR A 179 -31.79 -20.28 13.68
N LEU A 180 -31.11 -20.70 14.74
CA LEU A 180 -30.03 -19.94 15.36
C LEU A 180 -28.69 -20.52 14.90
N GLY A 181 -27.89 -19.71 14.21
CA GLY A 181 -26.56 -20.14 13.77
C GLY A 181 -25.58 -20.14 14.94
N CYS A 182 -24.96 -21.29 15.23
CA CYS A 182 -23.99 -21.42 16.33
C CYS A 182 -22.55 -21.05 15.93
N GLY A 183 -22.33 -20.56 14.72
CA GLY A 183 -20.99 -20.25 14.24
C GLY A 183 -20.05 -21.47 14.24
N SER A 184 -18.77 -21.22 13.95
CA SER A 184 -17.80 -22.29 13.75
C SER A 184 -17.55 -23.11 15.02
N TRP A 185 -17.76 -22.52 16.20
CA TRP A 185 -17.74 -23.22 17.48
C TRP A 185 -18.76 -24.36 17.56
N GLY A 186 -19.97 -24.15 17.04
CA GLY A 186 -21.03 -25.15 16.98
C GLY A 186 -21.08 -25.94 15.66
N GLY A 187 -20.00 -25.90 14.85
CA GLY A 187 -19.88 -26.71 13.63
C GLY A 187 -20.60 -26.17 12.39
N ASN A 188 -20.99 -24.90 12.33
CA ASN A 188 -21.60 -24.28 11.15
C ASN A 188 -20.97 -22.90 10.82
N SER A 189 -21.10 -22.40 9.59
CA SER A 189 -20.45 -21.12 9.19
C SER A 189 -21.36 -19.89 9.36
N ILE A 190 -22.43 -19.99 10.14
CA ILE A 190 -23.40 -18.91 10.35
C ILE A 190 -23.42 -18.57 11.84
N TYR A 191 -22.92 -17.40 12.23
CA TYR A 191 -22.89 -16.99 13.64
C TYR A 191 -24.17 -16.27 14.08
N GLU A 192 -25.04 -15.88 13.16
CA GLU A 192 -26.21 -15.07 13.45
C GLU A 192 -27.53 -15.84 13.34
N ASN A 193 -28.63 -15.17 13.69
CA ASN A 193 -29.97 -15.72 13.48
C ASN A 193 -30.22 -15.85 11.98
N VAL A 194 -30.52 -17.06 11.52
CA VAL A 194 -30.65 -17.36 10.10
C VAL A 194 -31.88 -16.62 9.55
N GLY A 195 -31.64 -15.61 8.72
CA GLY A 195 -32.65 -14.90 7.95
C GLY A 195 -32.52 -15.11 6.44
N VAL A 196 -33.35 -14.37 5.69
CA VAL A 196 -33.47 -14.47 4.22
C VAL A 196 -32.14 -14.32 3.50
N LYS A 197 -31.22 -13.46 3.98
CA LYS A 197 -29.93 -13.20 3.32
C LYS A 197 -29.06 -14.45 3.14
N HIS A 198 -29.18 -15.44 4.02
CA HIS A 198 -28.43 -16.70 3.93
C HIS A 198 -28.99 -17.67 2.88
N LEU A 199 -30.20 -17.41 2.39
CA LEU A 199 -30.88 -18.18 1.36
C LEU A 199 -30.75 -17.54 -0.02
N LEU A 200 -30.10 -16.36 -0.10
CA LEU A 200 -29.92 -15.63 -1.35
C LEU A 200 -28.55 -15.93 -1.96
N ASN A 201 -28.55 -16.29 -3.24
CA ASN A 201 -27.35 -16.23 -4.07
C ASN A 201 -27.16 -14.81 -4.58
N ILE A 202 -26.34 -14.02 -3.89
CA ILE A 202 -25.98 -12.67 -4.34
C ILE A 202 -24.94 -12.79 -5.46
N LYS A 203 -25.32 -12.35 -6.67
CA LYS A 203 -24.40 -12.25 -7.81
C LYS A 203 -23.94 -10.81 -8.00
N THR A 204 -22.64 -10.61 -8.19
CA THR A 204 -22.05 -9.30 -8.48
C THR A 204 -21.66 -9.24 -9.96
N VAL A 205 -22.19 -8.26 -10.69
CA VAL A 205 -21.80 -7.99 -12.08
C VAL A 205 -20.72 -6.91 -12.08
N ALA A 206 -19.46 -7.31 -12.24
CA ALA A 206 -18.32 -6.40 -12.32
C ALA A 206 -18.04 -5.99 -13.77
N LYS A 207 -18.42 -4.75 -14.13
CA LYS A 207 -18.10 -4.17 -15.45
C LYS A 207 -16.68 -3.62 -15.47
N ARG A 208 -16.00 -3.69 -16.63
CA ARG A 208 -14.72 -2.97 -16.85
C ARG A 208 -14.92 -1.48 -16.54
N ARG A 209 -14.01 -0.92 -15.78
CA ARG A 209 -13.87 0.52 -15.54
C ARG A 209 -12.41 0.89 -15.75
N ASN A 210 -12.16 2.03 -16.36
CA ASN A 210 -10.81 2.56 -16.43
C ASN A 210 -10.41 3.04 -15.04
N ASN A 211 -9.17 2.77 -14.66
CA ASN A 211 -8.64 3.22 -13.38
C ASN A 211 -8.49 4.75 -13.43
N MET A 212 -8.82 5.43 -12.33
CA MET A 212 -8.64 6.89 -12.26
C MET A 212 -7.13 7.20 -12.30
N LEU A 213 -6.73 8.03 -13.26
CA LEU A 213 -5.40 8.62 -13.35
C LEU A 213 -5.43 10.07 -12.86
N TRP A 214 -4.27 10.72 -12.88
CA TRP A 214 -4.07 12.06 -12.36
C TRP A 214 -3.00 12.78 -13.17
N PHE A 215 -2.96 14.09 -13.01
CA PHE A 215 -1.85 14.92 -13.41
C PHE A 215 -1.46 15.78 -12.21
N ARG A 216 -0.31 15.50 -11.61
CA ARG A 216 0.25 16.20 -10.45
C ARG A 216 1.62 16.75 -10.85
N ALA A 217 1.83 18.01 -10.51
CA ALA A 217 3.07 18.75 -10.72
C ALA A 217 3.24 19.72 -9.54
N PRO A 218 4.45 20.25 -9.28
CA PRO A 218 4.65 21.30 -8.29
C PRO A 218 3.65 22.43 -8.49
N GLU A 219 3.16 23.03 -7.40
CA GLU A 219 2.22 24.14 -7.47
C GLU A 219 2.82 25.31 -8.27
N LYS A 220 4.14 25.51 -8.13
CA LYS A 220 4.88 26.59 -8.77
C LYS A 220 6.06 26.05 -9.56
N VAL A 221 6.13 26.41 -10.84
CA VAL A 221 7.25 26.10 -11.72
C VAL A 221 7.73 27.39 -12.38
N TYR A 222 8.81 27.95 -11.87
CA TYR A 222 9.46 29.13 -12.44
C TYR A 222 10.49 28.69 -13.47
N MET A 223 10.55 29.42 -14.58
CA MET A 223 11.44 29.13 -15.70
C MET A 223 11.91 30.44 -16.33
N LYS A 224 12.91 30.34 -17.20
CA LYS A 224 13.69 31.41 -17.86
C LYS A 224 14.99 31.74 -17.16
N GLN A 225 15.96 32.17 -17.98
CA GLN A 225 17.24 32.69 -17.51
C GLN A 225 17.06 33.79 -16.45
N GLY A 226 17.73 33.64 -15.30
CA GLY A 226 17.74 34.61 -14.20
C GLY A 226 16.50 34.56 -13.30
N CYS A 227 15.63 33.56 -13.44
CA CYS A 227 14.43 33.44 -12.61
C CYS A 227 14.72 33.08 -11.15
N LEU A 228 15.92 32.54 -10.82
CA LEU A 228 16.26 32.06 -9.49
C LEU A 228 16.08 33.12 -8.40
N SER A 229 16.68 34.30 -8.60
CA SER A 229 16.59 35.39 -7.62
C SER A 229 15.15 35.87 -7.45
N VAL A 230 14.40 35.98 -8.56
CA VAL A 230 13.01 36.46 -8.56
C VAL A 230 12.06 35.48 -7.87
N ALA A 231 12.26 34.17 -8.08
CA ALA A 231 11.46 33.15 -7.43
C ALA A 231 11.75 33.08 -5.91
N LEU A 232 13.02 33.19 -5.52
CA LEU A 232 13.41 33.17 -4.10
C LEU A 232 12.90 34.39 -3.31
N ASP A 233 12.62 35.53 -3.96
CA ASP A 233 11.99 36.68 -3.30
C ASP A 233 10.66 36.33 -2.61
N GLU A 234 9.93 35.34 -3.12
CA GLU A 234 8.67 34.91 -2.52
C GLU A 234 8.84 34.34 -1.11
N LEU A 235 10.01 33.77 -0.79
CA LEU A 235 10.31 33.22 0.53
C LEU A 235 10.16 34.30 1.61
N GLY A 236 10.70 35.50 1.36
CA GLY A 236 10.58 36.63 2.28
C GLY A 236 9.27 37.40 2.11
N SER A 237 8.91 37.71 0.86
CA SER A 237 7.82 38.66 0.56
C SER A 237 6.40 38.10 0.68
N VAL A 238 6.23 36.80 0.43
CA VAL A 238 4.91 36.14 0.41
C VAL A 238 4.80 35.09 1.51
N MET A 239 5.82 34.25 1.66
CA MET A 239 5.78 33.06 2.51
C MET A 239 6.32 33.31 3.93
N ASN A 240 7.01 34.44 4.15
CA ASN A 240 7.58 34.86 5.42
C ASN A 240 8.48 33.78 6.09
N LYS A 241 9.24 33.03 5.28
CA LYS A 241 10.20 32.01 5.74
C LYS A 241 11.37 32.66 6.48
N LYS A 242 12.00 31.90 7.37
CA LYS A 242 13.02 32.40 8.33
C LYS A 242 14.29 31.58 8.33
N LYS A 243 14.23 30.29 7.96
CA LYS A 243 15.35 29.37 8.04
C LYS A 243 15.42 28.43 6.84
N ALA A 244 16.40 28.64 5.96
CA ALA A 244 16.61 27.83 4.78
C ALA A 244 17.72 26.79 4.97
N PHE A 245 17.46 25.55 4.55
CA PHE A 245 18.46 24.49 4.51
C PHE A 245 18.77 24.15 3.06
N ILE A 246 19.99 24.43 2.61
CA ILE A 246 20.42 24.19 1.23
C ILE A 246 21.06 22.80 1.17
N VAL A 247 20.64 21.97 0.22
CA VAL A 247 21.22 20.65 -0.05
C VAL A 247 21.88 20.65 -1.43
N THR A 248 23.15 20.31 -1.50
CA THR A 248 23.92 20.27 -2.74
C THR A 248 25.07 19.26 -2.67
N ASP A 249 25.83 19.13 -3.75
CA ASP A 249 27.08 18.37 -3.76
C ASP A 249 28.30 19.27 -3.54
N SER A 250 29.43 18.65 -3.23
CA SER A 250 30.67 19.36 -2.90
C SER A 250 31.25 20.14 -4.08
N PHE A 251 31.00 19.68 -5.31
CA PHE A 251 31.46 20.34 -6.52
C PHE A 251 30.69 21.65 -6.76
N LEU A 252 29.36 21.62 -6.69
CA LEU A 252 28.52 22.80 -6.88
C LEU A 252 28.76 23.84 -5.78
N TYR A 253 28.90 23.39 -4.52
CA TYR A 253 29.25 24.27 -3.41
C TYR A 253 30.61 24.95 -3.63
N ALA A 254 31.66 24.18 -3.94
CA ALA A 254 33.01 24.72 -4.14
C ALA A 254 33.13 25.66 -5.35
N ASN A 255 32.30 25.46 -6.38
CA ASN A 255 32.24 26.33 -7.57
C ASN A 255 31.26 27.49 -7.42
N GLY A 256 30.65 27.69 -6.26
CA GLY A 256 29.83 28.87 -5.95
C GLY A 256 28.42 28.85 -6.53
N TYR A 257 27.89 27.69 -6.93
CA TYR A 257 26.51 27.59 -7.42
C TYR A 257 25.48 27.91 -6.33
N THR A 258 25.77 27.60 -5.07
CA THR A 258 24.89 27.97 -3.95
C THR A 258 25.01 29.45 -3.58
N ALA A 259 26.09 30.14 -3.97
CA ALA A 259 26.33 31.53 -3.56
C ALA A 259 25.23 32.48 -4.03
N ALA A 260 24.63 32.23 -5.20
CA ALA A 260 23.49 33.01 -5.68
C ALA A 260 22.25 32.86 -4.79
N VAL A 261 22.01 31.64 -4.27
CA VAL A 261 20.93 31.34 -3.32
C VAL A 261 21.23 31.97 -1.96
N GLU A 262 22.43 31.73 -1.42
CA GLU A 262 22.88 32.22 -0.11
C GLU A 262 22.80 33.75 -0.03
N LYS A 263 23.38 34.44 -1.03
CA LYS A 263 23.33 35.91 -1.12
C LYS A 263 21.88 36.43 -1.10
N LYS A 264 20.98 35.75 -1.81
CA LYS A 264 19.58 36.18 -1.88
C LYS A 264 18.85 35.97 -0.56
N LEU A 265 19.17 34.90 0.16
CA LEU A 265 18.66 34.64 1.50
C LEU A 265 19.18 35.68 2.51
N ASP A 266 20.46 36.05 2.43
CA ASP A 266 21.09 37.10 3.24
C ASP A 266 20.42 38.47 3.02
N GLU A 267 20.15 38.84 1.76
CA GLU A 267 19.44 40.08 1.42
C GLU A 267 18.04 40.17 2.07
N MET A 268 17.38 39.03 2.25
CA MET A 268 16.07 38.92 2.92
C MET A 268 16.18 38.74 4.45
N GLY A 269 17.39 38.58 5.00
CA GLY A 269 17.60 38.27 6.42
C GLY A 269 17.11 36.88 6.82
N ILE A 270 17.07 35.92 5.89
CA ILE A 270 16.72 34.53 6.14
C ILE A 270 17.98 33.79 6.58
N MET A 271 17.97 33.22 7.79
CA MET A 271 19.11 32.41 8.25
C MET A 271 19.24 31.18 7.38
N HIS A 272 20.44 30.82 6.97
CA HIS A 272 20.64 29.63 6.14
C HIS A 272 21.84 28.80 6.59
N THR A 273 21.80 27.52 6.20
CA THR A 273 22.92 26.60 6.32
C THR A 273 22.94 25.68 5.11
N THR A 274 24.10 25.11 4.79
CA THR A 274 24.30 24.31 3.58
C THR A 274 24.87 22.95 3.95
N PHE A 275 24.24 21.89 3.45
CA PHE A 275 24.77 20.53 3.45
C PHE A 275 25.27 20.21 2.04
N SER A 276 26.59 20.06 1.91
CA SER A 276 27.28 19.88 0.62
C SER A 276 27.93 18.50 0.46
N GLU A 277 27.62 17.54 1.35
CA GLU A 277 28.27 16.22 1.38
C GLU A 277 27.49 15.16 0.59
N VAL A 278 26.63 15.58 -0.34
CA VAL A 278 25.94 14.65 -1.24
C VAL A 278 26.91 14.12 -2.30
N ALA A 279 27.14 12.81 -2.29
CA ALA A 279 27.88 12.10 -3.34
C ALA A 279 26.96 11.70 -4.51
N PRO A 280 27.51 11.45 -5.71
CA PRO A 280 26.80 10.72 -6.76
C PRO A 280 26.25 9.40 -6.22
N ASP A 281 25.05 9.01 -6.64
CA ASP A 281 24.31 7.86 -6.10
C ASP A 281 24.16 7.93 -4.57
N PRO A 282 23.35 8.87 -4.06
CA PRO A 282 23.33 9.21 -2.65
C PRO A 282 22.95 8.00 -1.79
N THR A 283 23.55 7.91 -0.60
CA THR A 283 23.31 6.79 0.32
C THR A 283 22.36 7.16 1.45
N LEU A 284 21.71 6.17 2.05
CA LEU A 284 20.84 6.37 3.21
C LEU A 284 21.59 7.00 4.39
N GLY A 285 22.87 6.67 4.60
CA GLY A 285 23.72 7.31 5.59
C GLY A 285 23.86 8.81 5.35
N CYS A 286 24.07 9.23 4.10
CA CYS A 286 24.12 10.64 3.71
C CYS A 286 22.80 11.38 4.04
N ALA A 287 21.65 10.80 3.69
CA ALA A 287 20.36 11.40 4.02
C ALA A 287 20.12 11.51 5.53
N LYS A 288 20.51 10.50 6.33
CA LYS A 288 20.42 10.54 7.79
C LYS A 288 21.29 11.64 8.40
N MET A 289 22.49 11.88 7.87
CA MET A 289 23.35 12.98 8.32
C MET A 289 22.72 14.35 8.03
N GLY A 290 22.21 14.55 6.81
CA GLY A 290 21.51 15.77 6.44
C GLY A 290 20.27 16.03 7.31
N ALA A 291 19.44 15.00 7.52
CA ALA A 291 18.25 15.09 8.37
C ALA A 291 18.56 15.45 9.83
N LYS A 292 19.63 14.90 10.40
CA LYS A 292 20.10 15.26 11.76
C LYS A 292 20.55 16.72 11.86
N MET A 293 21.16 17.24 10.80
CA MET A 293 21.54 18.65 10.71
C MET A 293 20.28 19.54 10.58
N MET A 294 19.29 19.11 9.80
CA MET A 294 17.98 19.77 9.73
C MET A 294 17.26 19.78 11.07
N GLU A 295 17.26 18.68 11.83
CA GLU A 295 16.65 18.59 13.16
C GLU A 295 17.28 19.61 14.14
N SER A 296 18.59 19.81 14.05
CA SER A 296 19.33 20.78 14.86
C SER A 296 19.05 22.22 14.44
N PHE A 297 19.03 22.50 13.13
CA PHE A 297 18.85 23.84 12.57
C PHE A 297 17.38 24.31 12.59
N LYS A 298 16.44 23.38 12.42
CA LYS A 298 14.99 23.55 12.30
C LYS A 298 14.61 24.47 11.13
N PRO A 299 14.91 24.10 9.88
CA PRO A 299 14.50 24.88 8.73
C PRO A 299 12.99 24.90 8.53
N ASP A 300 12.48 26.00 7.97
CA ASP A 300 11.10 26.12 7.48
C ASP A 300 11.03 26.08 5.94
N VAL A 301 12.18 25.99 5.27
CA VAL A 301 12.32 25.72 3.84
C VAL A 301 13.59 24.92 3.55
N ILE A 302 13.48 23.92 2.68
CA ILE A 302 14.59 23.12 2.14
C ILE A 302 14.77 23.49 0.66
N ILE A 303 16.01 23.75 0.24
CA ILE A 303 16.34 24.13 -1.13
C ILE A 303 17.38 23.16 -1.68
N ALA A 304 16.95 22.26 -2.56
CA ALA A 304 17.84 21.33 -3.25
C ALA A 304 18.42 22.00 -4.50
N VAL A 305 19.75 22.11 -4.59
CA VAL A 305 20.46 22.70 -5.72
C VAL A 305 21.37 21.64 -6.34
N GLY A 306 21.04 21.16 -7.52
CA GLY A 306 21.87 20.17 -8.20
C GLY A 306 21.17 19.35 -9.27
N GLY A 307 21.77 18.22 -9.64
CA GLY A 307 21.12 17.20 -10.46
C GLY A 307 20.26 16.25 -9.61
N GLY A 308 20.05 15.04 -10.12
CA GLY A 308 19.26 14.01 -9.43
C GLY A 308 19.80 13.66 -8.04
N SER A 309 21.12 13.51 -7.87
CA SER A 309 21.68 13.11 -6.56
C SER A 309 21.36 14.10 -5.43
N PRO A 310 21.63 15.42 -5.54
CA PRO A 310 21.20 16.37 -4.51
C PRO A 310 19.68 16.45 -4.31
N MET A 311 18.89 16.43 -5.38
CA MET A 311 17.42 16.54 -5.27
C MET A 311 16.81 15.32 -4.59
N ASP A 312 17.23 14.12 -4.97
CA ASP A 312 16.73 12.87 -4.40
C ASP A 312 17.18 12.72 -2.95
N ALA A 313 18.44 13.01 -2.64
CA ALA A 313 18.93 13.02 -1.26
C ALA A 313 18.15 14.02 -0.39
N ALA A 314 17.89 15.23 -0.91
CA ALA A 314 17.13 16.25 -0.20
C ALA A 314 15.68 15.81 0.08
N LYS A 315 15.01 15.14 -0.86
CA LYS A 315 13.67 14.58 -0.64
C LYS A 315 13.66 13.58 0.50
N ILE A 316 14.66 12.69 0.57
CA ILE A 316 14.76 11.72 1.68
C ILE A 316 15.12 12.42 3.00
N MET A 317 16.02 13.41 2.99
CA MET A 317 16.31 14.23 4.17
C MET A 317 15.05 14.93 4.68
N TRP A 318 14.21 15.44 3.77
CA TRP A 318 12.94 16.08 4.10
C TRP A 318 11.98 15.12 4.80
N VAL A 319 11.81 13.89 4.28
CA VAL A 319 11.02 12.84 4.94
C VAL A 319 11.51 12.57 6.35
N LEU A 320 12.81 12.32 6.51
CA LEU A 320 13.39 12.00 7.81
C LEU A 320 13.34 13.20 8.79
N TYR A 321 13.29 14.43 8.28
CA TYR A 321 13.11 15.63 9.08
C TYR A 321 11.66 15.83 9.54
N GLU A 322 10.69 15.64 8.64
CA GLU A 322 9.25 15.72 8.94
C GLU A 322 8.81 14.58 9.86
N HIS A 323 9.24 13.36 9.56
CA HIS A 323 8.81 12.13 10.22
C HIS A 323 10.01 11.24 10.58
N PRO A 324 10.77 11.53 11.65
CA PRO A 324 11.92 10.74 12.06
C PRO A 324 11.58 9.31 12.50
N GLU A 325 10.30 9.02 12.74
CA GLU A 325 9.79 7.71 13.15
C GLU A 325 9.62 6.69 12.01
N VAL A 326 9.70 7.12 10.74
CA VAL A 326 9.44 6.23 9.61
C VAL A 326 10.58 5.25 9.39
N ASP A 327 10.22 4.01 9.05
CA ASP A 327 11.19 3.03 8.58
C ASP A 327 11.40 3.21 7.06
N PHE A 328 12.66 3.20 6.65
CA PHE A 328 13.04 3.31 5.25
C PHE A 328 12.63 2.07 4.45
N GLU A 329 12.71 0.88 5.06
CA GLU A 329 12.35 -0.37 4.37
C GLU A 329 10.87 -0.39 3.98
N ASP A 330 10.00 0.14 4.84
CA ASP A 330 8.56 0.27 4.59
C ASP A 330 8.27 1.20 3.40
N MET A 331 9.00 2.32 3.30
CA MET A 331 8.84 3.29 2.22
C MET A 331 9.38 2.79 0.88
N ALA A 332 10.38 1.90 0.92
CA ALA A 332 11.00 1.31 -0.25
C ALA A 332 10.23 0.09 -0.80
N MET A 333 9.12 -0.31 -0.16
CA MET A 333 8.29 -1.42 -0.64
C MET A 333 7.71 -1.14 -2.03
N ARG A 334 7.82 -2.15 -2.90
CA ARG A 334 7.26 -2.11 -4.26
C ARG A 334 5.73 -2.18 -4.24
N PHE A 335 5.11 -1.65 -5.28
CA PHE A 335 3.66 -1.54 -5.35
C PHE A 335 3.14 -1.72 -6.78
N MET A 336 1.91 -2.22 -6.91
CA MET A 336 1.25 -2.36 -8.22
C MET A 336 0.49 -1.08 -8.62
N ASP A 337 -0.06 -0.34 -7.66
CA ASP A 337 -0.74 0.94 -7.86
C ASP A 337 -0.26 1.89 -6.76
N ILE A 338 0.28 3.06 -7.14
CA ILE A 338 0.86 4.04 -6.21
C ILE A 338 -0.13 4.50 -5.13
N ARG A 339 -1.44 4.34 -5.33
CA ARG A 339 -2.48 4.70 -4.34
C ARG A 339 -2.92 3.53 -3.47
N LYS A 340 -2.68 2.28 -3.88
CA LYS A 340 -3.10 1.08 -3.15
C LYS A 340 -1.88 0.40 -2.54
N ARG A 341 -1.19 1.16 -1.71
CA ARG A 341 0.03 0.72 -1.05
C ARG A 341 -0.29 0.00 0.25
N VAL A 342 0.61 -0.90 0.64
CA VAL A 342 0.60 -1.49 1.98
C VAL A 342 1.02 -0.42 3.00
N TYR A 343 2.06 0.35 2.67
CA TYR A 343 2.52 1.50 3.45
C TYR A 343 2.03 2.82 2.83
N THR A 344 1.39 3.67 3.63
CA THR A 344 0.96 5.01 3.18
C THR A 344 1.99 6.03 3.61
N PHE A 345 2.50 6.84 2.68
CA PHE A 345 3.41 7.92 3.05
C PHE A 345 2.72 8.90 4.00
N PRO A 346 3.45 9.41 5.02
CA PRO A 346 2.91 10.44 5.88
C PRO A 346 2.72 11.75 5.09
N HIS A 347 1.87 12.63 5.61
CA HIS A 347 1.65 13.94 5.00
C HIS A 347 2.90 14.80 5.14
N MET A 348 3.41 15.32 4.03
CA MET A 348 4.62 16.13 4.00
C MET A 348 4.30 17.63 3.95
N GLY A 349 5.27 18.48 4.34
CA GLY A 349 5.17 19.94 4.22
C GLY A 349 4.73 20.69 5.48
N ASP A 350 4.58 20.00 6.61
CA ASP A 350 4.20 20.62 7.89
C ASP A 350 5.34 21.45 8.51
N LYS A 351 6.57 20.93 8.55
CA LYS A 351 7.73 21.63 9.13
C LYS A 351 8.47 22.48 8.10
N ALA A 352 8.64 22.00 6.87
CA ALA A 352 9.40 22.68 5.83
C ALA A 352 8.75 22.60 4.45
N TYR A 353 8.86 23.71 3.71
CA TYR A 353 8.51 23.78 2.30
C TYR A 353 9.70 23.31 1.44
N PHE A 354 9.46 22.59 0.35
CA PHE A 354 10.51 22.00 -0.48
C PHE A 354 10.65 22.71 -1.83
N ILE A 355 11.87 23.18 -2.13
CA ILE A 355 12.22 23.84 -3.38
C ILE A 355 13.30 23.05 -4.10
N ALA A 356 13.12 22.81 -5.40
CA ALA A 356 14.10 22.16 -6.25
C ALA A 356 14.63 23.12 -7.33
N VAL A 357 15.96 23.22 -7.43
CA VAL A 357 16.68 24.05 -8.41
C VAL A 357 17.63 23.15 -9.20
N PRO A 358 17.20 22.65 -10.38
CA PRO A 358 18.02 21.75 -11.17
C PRO A 358 19.24 22.47 -11.78
N THR A 359 20.41 21.83 -11.76
CA THR A 359 21.64 22.27 -12.46
C THR A 359 22.01 21.36 -13.63
N SER A 360 21.18 20.35 -13.91
CA SER A 360 21.31 19.43 -15.05
C SER A 360 20.01 19.35 -15.83
N ALA A 361 20.09 19.34 -17.15
CA ALA A 361 18.94 19.16 -18.03
C ALA A 361 18.77 17.67 -18.38
N GLY A 362 18.20 16.89 -17.47
CA GLY A 362 17.91 15.46 -17.72
C GLY A 362 16.94 14.82 -16.73
N THR A 363 17.27 14.87 -15.44
CA THR A 363 16.60 14.05 -14.42
C THR A 363 15.11 14.35 -14.23
N GLY A 364 14.70 15.61 -14.39
CA GLY A 364 13.32 16.03 -14.11
C GLY A 364 12.90 15.86 -12.64
N SER A 365 13.82 15.55 -11.71
CA SER A 365 13.50 15.28 -10.31
C SER A 365 12.83 16.47 -9.63
N GLU A 366 13.05 17.69 -10.13
CA GLU A 366 12.40 18.91 -9.65
C GLU A 366 10.87 18.93 -9.82
N VAL A 367 10.30 18.07 -10.65
CA VAL A 367 8.85 17.99 -10.91
C VAL A 367 8.28 16.58 -10.73
N THR A 368 9.04 15.66 -10.13
CA THR A 368 8.62 14.27 -10.00
C THR A 368 8.54 13.80 -8.55
N PRO A 369 7.68 12.80 -8.26
CA PRO A 369 7.56 12.17 -6.95
C PRO A 369 8.68 11.16 -6.64
N PHE A 370 9.69 11.05 -7.50
CA PHE A 370 10.71 10.01 -7.41
C PHE A 370 11.92 10.49 -6.61
N ALA A 371 12.51 9.58 -5.84
CA ALA A 371 13.80 9.76 -5.21
C ALA A 371 14.53 8.42 -5.18
N VAL A 372 15.76 8.36 -5.71
CA VAL A 372 16.59 7.16 -5.67
C VAL A 372 17.66 7.31 -4.61
N ILE A 373 17.74 6.32 -3.72
CA ILE A 373 18.78 6.27 -2.68
C ILE A 373 19.34 4.86 -2.55
N THR A 374 20.64 4.76 -2.30
CA THR A 374 21.35 3.50 -2.17
C THR A 374 21.44 3.10 -0.69
N ASP A 375 21.08 1.87 -0.36
CA ASP A 375 21.47 1.30 0.93
C ASP A 375 22.92 0.84 0.85
N GLU A 376 23.79 1.51 1.61
CA GLU A 376 25.22 1.22 1.68
C GLU A 376 25.56 -0.17 2.22
N ASN A 377 24.65 -0.82 2.96
CA ASN A 377 24.87 -2.15 3.52
C ASN A 377 24.59 -3.26 2.49
N SER A 378 23.46 -3.19 1.79
CA SER A 378 23.08 -4.18 0.77
C SER A 378 23.60 -3.83 -0.63
N GLY A 379 23.97 -2.57 -0.89
CA GLY A 379 24.32 -2.05 -2.22
C GLY A 379 23.11 -1.82 -3.13
N ILE A 380 21.89 -2.07 -2.64
CA ILE A 380 20.66 -1.98 -3.43
C ILE A 380 20.25 -0.50 -3.57
N LYS A 381 19.95 -0.08 -4.81
CA LYS A 381 19.30 1.21 -5.09
C LYS A 381 17.78 1.05 -4.96
N TYR A 382 17.19 1.80 -4.05
CA TYR A 382 15.74 1.83 -3.83
C TYR A 382 15.15 3.09 -4.49
N PRO A 383 14.31 2.94 -5.53
CA PRO A 383 13.49 4.03 -6.03
C PRO A 383 12.26 4.21 -5.15
N LEU A 384 12.19 5.31 -4.41
CA LEU A 384 10.98 5.75 -3.71
C LEU A 384 10.15 6.58 -4.68
N ALA A 385 8.83 6.43 -4.60
CA ALA A 385 7.90 7.07 -5.51
C ALA A 385 6.63 7.48 -4.79
N ASP A 386 6.50 8.70 -4.29
CA ASP A 386 5.23 9.17 -3.71
C ASP A 386 5.02 10.66 -3.97
N TYR A 387 3.79 11.08 -4.24
CA TYR A 387 3.49 12.49 -4.52
C TYR A 387 3.65 13.39 -3.30
N GLU A 388 3.74 12.83 -2.10
CA GLU A 388 4.18 13.57 -0.92
C GLU A 388 5.67 13.99 -1.02
N LEU A 389 6.46 13.41 -1.92
CA LEU A 389 7.85 13.81 -2.21
C LEU A 389 7.97 14.83 -3.35
N LEU A 390 6.85 15.21 -3.96
CA LEU A 390 6.84 16.17 -5.05
C LEU A 390 7.30 17.53 -4.53
N PRO A 391 8.29 18.19 -5.16
CA PRO A 391 8.68 19.54 -4.74
C PRO A 391 7.49 20.48 -4.77
N ASP A 392 7.37 21.36 -3.77
CA ASP A 392 6.30 22.35 -3.74
C ASP A 392 6.56 23.47 -4.78
N MET A 393 7.84 23.78 -5.02
CA MET A 393 8.29 24.74 -6.02
C MET A 393 9.50 24.22 -6.81
N ALA A 394 9.44 24.30 -8.13
CA ALA A 394 10.56 24.06 -9.03
C ALA A 394 11.05 25.38 -9.64
N ILE A 395 12.36 25.61 -9.64
CA ILE A 395 12.99 26.82 -10.20
C ILE A 395 13.99 26.41 -11.28
N VAL A 396 13.53 26.37 -12.52
CA VAL A 396 14.29 25.94 -13.69
C VAL A 396 15.00 27.15 -14.31
N ASP A 397 16.10 27.56 -13.70
CA ASP A 397 16.95 28.65 -14.19
C ASP A 397 18.06 28.12 -15.08
N ALA A 398 18.05 28.51 -16.36
CA ALA A 398 19.05 28.08 -17.33
C ALA A 398 20.47 28.54 -16.99
N ASP A 399 20.63 29.64 -16.23
CA ASP A 399 21.96 30.11 -15.78
C ASP A 399 22.69 29.06 -14.94
N MET A 400 21.94 28.22 -14.22
CA MET A 400 22.47 27.14 -13.39
C MET A 400 23.00 25.95 -14.20
N MET A 401 22.86 25.95 -15.53
CA MET A 401 23.23 24.85 -16.41
C MET A 401 24.22 25.24 -17.52
N MET A 402 24.64 26.51 -17.59
CA MET A 402 25.42 27.05 -18.71
C MET A 402 26.79 26.37 -18.84
N ASP A 403 27.47 26.16 -17.71
CA ASP A 403 28.83 25.61 -17.66
C ASP A 403 28.86 24.08 -17.54
N ALA A 404 27.71 23.41 -17.71
CA ALA A 404 27.63 21.96 -17.63
C ALA A 404 28.59 21.30 -18.65
N PRO A 405 29.47 20.37 -18.22
CA PRO A 405 30.46 19.77 -19.10
C PRO A 405 29.81 18.92 -20.19
N LYS A 406 30.54 18.67 -21.29
CA LYS A 406 30.03 17.89 -22.42
C LYS A 406 29.50 16.50 -22.02
N GLY A 407 30.16 15.84 -21.07
CA GLY A 407 29.76 14.52 -20.59
C GLY A 407 28.41 14.54 -19.88
N LEU A 408 28.21 15.51 -18.98
CA LEU A 408 26.92 15.71 -18.31
C LEU A 408 25.84 16.12 -19.30
N THR A 409 26.16 17.03 -20.23
CA THR A 409 25.21 17.52 -21.25
C THR A 409 24.70 16.38 -22.14
N SER A 410 25.59 15.50 -22.58
CA SER A 410 25.25 14.33 -23.38
C SER A 410 24.41 13.34 -22.57
N ALA A 411 24.89 12.94 -21.39
CA ALA A 411 24.22 11.95 -20.55
C ALA A 411 22.85 12.44 -20.06
N SER A 412 22.74 13.65 -19.52
CA SER A 412 21.46 14.17 -19.01
C SER A 412 20.48 14.45 -20.16
N GLY A 413 20.96 14.98 -21.28
CA GLY A 413 20.10 15.32 -22.40
C GLY A 413 19.45 14.11 -23.07
N ILE A 414 20.20 13.02 -23.25
CA ILE A 414 19.66 11.77 -23.80
C ILE A 414 18.74 11.06 -22.81
N ASP A 415 18.95 11.26 -21.51
CA ASP A 415 18.07 10.75 -20.46
C ASP A 415 16.66 11.36 -20.55
N ALA A 416 16.57 12.65 -20.86
CA ALA A 416 15.29 13.29 -21.13
C ALA A 416 14.58 12.71 -22.37
N VAL A 417 15.32 12.15 -23.33
CA VAL A 417 14.73 11.40 -24.46
C VAL A 417 14.12 10.09 -23.97
N SER A 418 14.82 9.31 -23.14
CA SER A 418 14.27 8.09 -22.56
C SER A 418 13.03 8.36 -21.71
N HIS A 419 13.07 9.40 -20.87
CA HIS A 419 11.92 9.83 -20.07
C HIS A 419 10.68 10.07 -20.94
N ALA A 420 10.82 10.86 -22.00
CA ALA A 420 9.68 11.18 -22.86
C ALA A 420 9.22 9.99 -23.73
N LEU A 421 10.14 9.17 -24.25
CA LEU A 421 9.78 7.97 -25.03
C LEU A 421 9.03 6.95 -24.19
N GLU A 422 9.46 6.69 -22.96
CA GLU A 422 8.80 5.73 -22.08
C GLU A 422 7.49 6.28 -21.54
N ALA A 423 7.44 7.55 -21.13
CA ALA A 423 6.20 8.19 -20.71
C ALA A 423 5.14 8.18 -21.83
N TYR A 424 5.55 8.43 -23.08
CA TYR A 424 4.65 8.37 -24.23
C TYR A 424 4.23 6.94 -24.57
N ALA A 425 5.01 5.91 -24.25
CA ALA A 425 4.68 4.51 -24.54
C ALA A 425 3.97 3.78 -23.38
N SER A 426 3.99 4.36 -22.19
CA SER A 426 3.50 3.76 -20.95
C SER A 426 2.03 3.38 -21.01
N ILE A 427 1.67 2.31 -20.29
CA ILE A 427 0.25 1.94 -20.09
C ILE A 427 -0.54 2.97 -19.27
N MET A 428 0.16 3.88 -18.59
CA MET A 428 -0.39 4.98 -17.80
C MET A 428 -0.37 6.32 -18.54
N ALA A 429 0.02 6.34 -19.82
CA ALA A 429 -0.01 7.53 -20.65
C ALA A 429 -1.43 8.14 -20.76
N THR A 430 -1.50 9.46 -20.88
CA THR A 430 -2.76 10.23 -20.99
C THR A 430 -2.57 11.39 -21.95
N ASP A 431 -3.67 11.97 -22.43
CA ASP A 431 -3.64 13.18 -23.25
C ASP A 431 -2.85 14.34 -22.60
N TYR A 432 -2.83 14.41 -21.26
CA TYR A 432 -2.08 15.43 -20.50
C TYR A 432 -0.56 15.20 -20.56
N THR A 433 -0.11 13.94 -20.47
CA THR A 433 1.32 13.59 -20.48
C THR A 433 1.87 13.54 -21.90
N ASP A 434 1.05 13.14 -22.86
CA ASP A 434 1.44 12.90 -24.26
C ASP A 434 1.92 14.18 -24.95
N GLY A 435 1.21 15.29 -24.75
CA GLY A 435 1.61 16.59 -25.28
C GLY A 435 2.96 17.08 -24.75
N LEU A 436 3.22 16.87 -23.46
CA LEU A 436 4.48 17.24 -22.81
C LEU A 436 5.65 16.38 -23.32
N ALA A 437 5.45 15.07 -23.41
CA ALA A 437 6.47 14.15 -23.92
C ALA A 437 6.85 14.45 -25.38
N LEU A 438 5.87 14.65 -26.27
CA LEU A 438 6.13 14.99 -27.67
C LEU A 438 6.82 16.34 -27.82
N GLN A 439 6.41 17.35 -27.05
CA GLN A 439 7.04 18.66 -27.09
C GLN A 439 8.47 18.61 -26.56
N ALA A 440 8.73 17.85 -25.48
CA ALA A 440 10.08 17.61 -24.97
C ALA A 440 10.95 16.97 -26.05
N LEU A 441 10.50 15.89 -26.70
CA LEU A 441 11.25 15.20 -27.75
C LEU A 441 11.61 16.14 -28.91
N LYS A 442 10.64 16.91 -29.44
CA LYS A 442 10.91 17.89 -30.51
C LYS A 442 12.02 18.86 -30.14
N VAL A 443 11.95 19.42 -28.94
CA VAL A 443 12.95 20.39 -28.45
C VAL A 443 14.31 19.71 -28.25
N ILE A 444 14.35 18.52 -27.66
CA ILE A 444 15.61 17.81 -27.40
C ILE A 444 16.33 17.46 -28.70
N PHE A 445 15.63 16.89 -29.69
CA PHE A 445 16.24 16.54 -30.98
C PHE A 445 16.77 17.76 -31.75
N GLU A 446 16.21 18.95 -31.53
CA GLU A 446 16.69 20.19 -32.16
C GLU A 446 17.85 20.85 -31.42
N TYR A 447 17.81 20.86 -30.08
CA TYR A 447 18.69 21.71 -29.26
C TYR A 447 19.76 20.95 -28.48
N LEU A 448 19.62 19.64 -28.26
CA LEU A 448 20.65 18.86 -27.56
C LEU A 448 21.99 18.84 -28.32
N PRO A 449 22.05 18.61 -29.64
CA PRO A 449 23.31 18.70 -30.37
C PRO A 449 23.98 20.06 -30.25
N LYS A 450 23.19 21.14 -30.34
CA LYS A 450 23.67 22.52 -30.19
C LYS A 450 24.22 22.80 -28.78
N ALA A 451 23.56 22.28 -27.74
CA ALA A 451 24.02 22.39 -26.36
C ALA A 451 25.31 21.57 -26.13
N TYR A 452 25.41 20.39 -26.72
CA TYR A 452 26.60 19.55 -26.65
C TYR A 452 27.78 20.19 -27.39
N GLU A 453 27.60 20.69 -28.61
CA GLU A 453 28.62 21.43 -29.36
C GLU A 453 29.11 22.65 -28.59
N SER A 454 28.20 23.39 -27.95
CA SER A 454 28.54 24.50 -27.05
C SER A 454 29.47 24.04 -25.92
N ALA A 455 29.18 22.91 -25.29
CA ALA A 455 30.01 22.33 -24.23
C ALA A 455 31.37 21.79 -24.73
N VAL A 456 31.44 21.35 -25.99
CA VAL A 456 32.69 20.85 -26.61
C VAL A 456 33.60 22.01 -27.02
N THR A 457 33.05 23.06 -27.62
CA THR A 457 33.79 24.21 -28.15
C THR A 457 34.11 25.25 -27.08
N GLY A 458 33.35 25.25 -25.98
CA GLY A 458 33.41 26.29 -24.95
C GLY A 458 32.73 27.60 -25.36
N VAL A 459 32.04 27.64 -26.51
CA VAL A 459 31.26 28.81 -26.96
C VAL A 459 29.84 28.70 -26.41
N PRO A 460 29.39 29.58 -25.50
CA PRO A 460 28.07 29.45 -24.87
C PRO A 460 26.91 29.58 -25.86
N ASN A 461 26.00 28.60 -25.87
CA ASN A 461 24.72 28.66 -26.58
C ASN A 461 23.57 28.71 -25.57
N LYS A 462 23.23 29.94 -25.16
CA LYS A 462 22.21 30.19 -24.12
C LYS A 462 20.83 29.65 -24.50
N GLU A 463 20.44 29.80 -25.77
CA GLU A 463 19.15 29.32 -26.25
C GLU A 463 19.05 27.80 -26.12
N ALA A 464 20.07 27.07 -26.61
CA ALA A 464 20.08 25.62 -26.54
C ALA A 464 20.03 25.10 -25.10
N ARG A 465 20.76 25.75 -24.18
CA ARG A 465 20.74 25.41 -22.75
C ARG A 465 19.37 25.65 -22.11
N GLU A 466 18.75 26.80 -22.35
CA GLU A 466 17.40 27.10 -21.83
C GLU A 466 16.35 26.14 -22.40
N LYS A 467 16.43 25.84 -23.70
CA LYS A 467 15.51 24.89 -24.35
C LYS A 467 15.65 23.49 -23.78
N MET A 468 16.88 23.02 -23.54
CA MET A 468 17.12 21.72 -22.91
C MET A 468 16.63 21.66 -21.46
N ALA A 469 16.83 22.72 -20.67
CA ALA A 469 16.33 22.79 -19.30
C ALA A 469 14.80 22.61 -19.27
N ASN A 470 14.09 23.40 -20.09
CA ASN A 470 12.63 23.30 -20.19
C ASN A 470 12.17 21.92 -20.70
N ALA A 471 12.87 21.34 -21.68
CA ALA A 471 12.50 20.06 -22.25
C ALA A 471 12.67 18.89 -21.27
N ALA A 472 13.76 18.90 -20.50
CA ALA A 472 13.99 17.92 -19.44
C ALA A 472 12.90 18.01 -18.36
N THR A 473 12.52 19.21 -17.94
CA THR A 473 11.41 19.40 -16.98
C THR A 473 10.07 18.98 -17.57
N MET A 474 9.77 19.27 -18.84
CA MET A 474 8.54 18.79 -19.49
C MET A 474 8.47 17.26 -19.56
N ALA A 475 9.60 16.60 -19.89
CA ALA A 475 9.70 15.15 -19.80
C ALA A 475 9.45 14.67 -18.36
N GLY A 476 10.04 15.36 -17.37
CA GLY A 476 9.77 15.24 -15.94
C GLY A 476 8.29 15.21 -15.60
N MET A 477 7.54 16.22 -16.00
CA MET A 477 6.10 16.30 -15.76
C MET A 477 5.30 15.17 -16.44
N ALA A 478 5.76 14.70 -17.60
CA ALA A 478 5.15 13.57 -18.29
C ALA A 478 5.37 12.27 -17.51
N PHE A 479 6.62 11.90 -17.23
CA PHE A 479 6.93 10.64 -16.55
C PHE A 479 6.61 10.66 -15.06
N ALA A 480 6.51 11.84 -14.44
CA ALA A 480 5.97 12.00 -13.09
C ALA A 480 4.56 11.40 -12.98
N ASN A 481 3.79 11.33 -14.07
CA ASN A 481 2.40 10.89 -14.07
C ASN A 481 2.15 9.63 -14.90
N ALA A 482 2.90 9.44 -16.00
CA ALA A 482 2.86 8.24 -16.83
C ALA A 482 3.87 7.18 -16.39
N PHE A 483 4.70 7.45 -15.39
CA PHE A 483 5.85 6.63 -15.02
C PHE A 483 6.80 6.42 -16.21
N LEU A 484 7.69 5.44 -16.07
CA LEU A 484 8.71 5.07 -17.05
C LEU A 484 8.41 3.65 -17.57
N GLY A 485 9.43 2.94 -18.02
CA GLY A 485 9.30 1.56 -18.46
C GLY A 485 10.57 0.76 -18.20
N VAL A 486 10.71 -0.31 -18.98
CA VAL A 486 11.80 -1.29 -18.78
C VAL A 486 13.18 -0.73 -19.17
N MET A 487 13.26 0.35 -19.97
CA MET A 487 14.53 1.00 -20.31
C MET A 487 15.23 1.51 -19.06
N HIS A 488 14.50 2.23 -18.19
CA HIS A 488 15.06 2.71 -16.92
C HIS A 488 15.35 1.57 -15.97
N SER A 489 14.47 0.57 -15.87
CA SER A 489 14.73 -0.61 -15.05
C SER A 489 16.06 -1.27 -15.39
N MET A 490 16.34 -1.43 -16.69
CA MET A 490 17.59 -2.00 -17.17
C MET A 490 18.77 -1.04 -16.99
N ALA A 491 18.57 0.25 -17.22
CA ALA A 491 19.62 1.26 -17.05
C ALA A 491 20.05 1.43 -15.59
N HIS A 492 19.13 1.35 -14.63
CA HIS A 492 19.44 1.38 -13.20
C HIS A 492 20.43 0.29 -12.81
N LYS A 493 20.18 -0.96 -13.23
CA LYS A 493 21.05 -2.09 -12.87
C LYS A 493 22.35 -2.05 -13.65
N LEU A 494 22.31 -1.70 -14.94
CA LEU A 494 23.53 -1.53 -15.74
C LEU A 494 24.47 -0.47 -15.13
N GLY A 495 23.91 0.68 -14.70
CA GLY A 495 24.66 1.73 -14.02
C GLY A 495 25.17 1.31 -12.64
N ALA A 496 24.38 0.58 -11.85
CA ALA A 496 24.78 0.12 -10.52
C ALA A 496 25.92 -0.91 -10.56
N PHE A 497 25.86 -1.91 -11.46
CA PHE A 497 26.84 -2.99 -11.53
C PHE A 497 28.13 -2.59 -12.26
N HIS A 498 28.06 -1.67 -13.22
CA HIS A 498 29.19 -1.33 -14.09
C HIS A 498 29.57 0.15 -14.08
N HIS A 499 29.00 0.95 -13.17
CA HIS A 499 29.30 2.38 -12.99
C HIS A 499 29.14 3.22 -14.27
N ILE A 500 28.22 2.82 -15.15
CA ILE A 500 27.85 3.58 -16.34
C ILE A 500 26.92 4.74 -15.93
N PRO A 501 27.17 5.98 -16.38
CA PRO A 501 26.26 7.10 -16.11
C PRO A 501 24.84 6.82 -16.58
N HIS A 502 23.84 7.18 -15.76
CA HIS A 502 22.43 6.80 -15.97
C HIS A 502 21.91 7.03 -17.40
N GLY A 503 22.02 8.25 -17.92
CA GLY A 503 21.55 8.55 -19.26
C GLY A 503 22.31 7.82 -20.38
N VAL A 504 23.59 7.50 -20.18
CA VAL A 504 24.34 6.65 -21.12
C VAL A 504 23.80 5.22 -21.09
N ALA A 505 23.51 4.67 -19.91
CA ALA A 505 22.89 3.36 -19.77
C ALA A 505 21.51 3.31 -20.45
N ASN A 506 20.68 4.34 -20.29
CA ASN A 506 19.41 4.48 -21.02
C ASN A 506 19.61 4.51 -22.53
N ALA A 507 20.55 5.32 -23.03
CA ALA A 507 20.85 5.44 -24.45
C ALA A 507 21.29 4.12 -25.12
N LEU A 508 22.03 3.28 -24.37
CA LEU A 508 22.48 1.96 -24.82
C LEU A 508 21.31 0.97 -24.95
N MET A 509 20.28 1.08 -24.11
CA MET A 509 19.11 0.20 -24.14
C MET A 509 17.99 0.69 -25.07
N MET A 510 17.97 1.99 -25.41
CA MET A 510 16.85 2.67 -26.04
C MET A 510 16.31 1.97 -27.31
N ASN A 511 17.18 1.65 -28.26
CA ASN A 511 16.74 1.05 -29.53
C ASN A 511 16.20 -0.38 -29.35
N GLU A 512 16.80 -1.16 -28.45
CA GLU A 512 16.35 -2.52 -28.16
C GLU A 512 14.97 -2.51 -27.49
N VAL A 513 14.77 -1.62 -26.51
CA VAL A 513 13.49 -1.49 -25.81
C VAL A 513 12.37 -1.00 -26.73
N LEU A 514 12.64 -0.04 -27.63
CA LEU A 514 11.66 0.43 -28.60
C LEU A 514 11.19 -0.70 -29.52
N GLN A 515 12.13 -1.51 -30.05
CA GLN A 515 11.80 -2.67 -30.88
C GLN A 515 11.04 -3.75 -30.10
N PHE A 516 11.46 -4.02 -28.86
CA PHE A 516 10.82 -4.98 -27.95
C PHE A 516 9.36 -4.60 -27.66
N ASN A 517 9.11 -3.33 -27.33
CA ASN A 517 7.79 -2.81 -26.98
C ASN A 517 6.87 -2.65 -28.20
N ALA A 518 7.43 -2.48 -29.40
CA ALA A 518 6.67 -2.29 -30.63
C ALA A 518 6.07 -3.59 -31.22
N LYS A 519 6.36 -4.77 -30.66
CA LYS A 519 5.75 -6.02 -31.13
C LYS A 519 4.24 -6.00 -30.88
N GLU A 520 3.44 -6.11 -31.95
CA GLU A 520 1.96 -6.09 -31.86
C GLU A 520 1.37 -7.33 -31.19
N ALA A 521 2.10 -8.46 -31.19
CA ALA A 521 1.72 -9.70 -30.53
C ALA A 521 2.78 -10.10 -29.48
N PRO A 522 2.87 -9.36 -28.35
CA PRO A 522 3.87 -9.64 -27.33
C PRO A 522 3.53 -10.93 -26.55
N THR A 523 4.55 -11.55 -25.96
CA THR A 523 4.41 -12.70 -25.05
C THR A 523 3.51 -12.40 -23.84
N LYS A 524 3.63 -11.18 -23.31
CA LYS A 524 2.76 -10.61 -22.27
C LYS A 524 2.50 -9.13 -22.56
N MET A 525 1.28 -8.67 -22.30
CA MET A 525 0.91 -7.26 -22.40
C MET A 525 0.94 -6.57 -21.03
N GLY A 526 1.14 -5.27 -21.01
CA GLY A 526 0.99 -4.46 -19.80
C GLY A 526 -0.44 -4.55 -19.24
N THR A 527 -0.56 -4.51 -17.91
CA THR A 527 -1.79 -4.87 -17.20
C THR A 527 -2.49 -3.65 -16.62
N PHE A 528 -3.08 -2.81 -17.49
CA PHE A 528 -3.81 -1.63 -17.05
C PHE A 528 -5.16 -1.46 -17.76
N PRO A 529 -6.27 -1.15 -17.05
CA PRO A 529 -7.59 -1.16 -17.65
C PRO A 529 -7.80 -0.20 -18.83
N GLN A 530 -7.03 0.89 -18.94
CA GLN A 530 -7.12 1.80 -20.09
C GLN A 530 -6.33 1.29 -21.31
N TYR A 531 -5.30 0.47 -21.07
CA TYR A 531 -4.49 -0.15 -22.10
C TYR A 531 -5.22 -1.40 -22.60
N ASP A 532 -6.01 -1.21 -23.65
CA ASP A 532 -6.98 -2.19 -24.12
C ASP A 532 -6.37 -3.28 -25.01
N HIS A 533 -5.36 -2.93 -25.81
CA HIS A 533 -4.57 -3.84 -26.63
C HIS A 533 -3.16 -3.26 -26.88
N PRO A 534 -2.18 -4.08 -27.30
CA PRO A 534 -0.87 -3.57 -27.71
C PRO A 534 -0.99 -2.59 -28.89
N HIS A 535 -0.59 -1.34 -28.68
CA HIS A 535 -0.63 -0.29 -29.71
C HIS A 535 0.66 0.57 -29.73
N THR A 536 1.73 0.11 -29.07
CA THR A 536 2.97 0.87 -28.92
C THR A 536 3.68 1.15 -30.25
N LEU A 537 3.57 0.26 -31.25
CA LEU A 537 4.10 0.50 -32.60
C LEU A 537 3.55 1.80 -33.19
N ARG A 538 2.23 1.99 -33.10
CA ARG A 538 1.57 3.22 -33.55
C ARG A 538 2.03 4.43 -32.74
N ARG A 539 2.17 4.29 -31.41
CA ARG A 539 2.65 5.38 -30.55
C ARG A 539 4.07 5.81 -30.91
N TYR A 540 4.98 4.88 -31.19
CA TYR A 540 6.31 5.25 -31.66
C TYR A 540 6.30 5.84 -33.09
N ALA A 541 5.38 5.42 -33.95
CA ALA A 541 5.19 6.06 -35.25
C ALA A 541 4.71 7.52 -35.12
N GLU A 542 3.88 7.85 -34.13
CA GLU A 542 3.49 9.25 -33.82
C GLU A 542 4.67 10.09 -33.34
N VAL A 543 5.56 9.50 -32.54
CA VAL A 543 6.82 10.15 -32.16
C VAL A 543 7.67 10.40 -33.40
N ALA A 544 7.79 9.42 -34.29
CA ALA A 544 8.54 9.56 -35.54
C ALA A 544 7.97 10.72 -36.40
N GLU A 545 6.65 10.76 -36.60
CA GLU A 545 5.93 11.82 -37.32
C GLU A 545 6.17 13.19 -36.67
N ALA A 546 6.08 13.28 -35.35
CA ALA A 546 6.32 14.50 -34.58
C ALA A 546 7.76 15.02 -34.76
N LEU A 547 8.72 14.13 -34.99
CA LEU A 547 10.11 14.44 -35.27
C LEU A 547 10.41 14.60 -36.76
N GLY A 548 9.40 14.58 -37.64
CA GLY A 548 9.56 14.73 -39.09
C GLY A 548 10.24 13.54 -39.75
N VAL A 549 10.04 12.33 -39.22
CA VAL A 549 10.45 11.07 -39.85
C VAL A 549 9.27 10.53 -40.64
N ASP A 550 9.42 10.45 -41.96
CA ASP A 550 8.43 9.86 -42.86
C ASP A 550 8.62 8.34 -43.00
N GLY A 551 7.53 7.63 -43.34
CA GLY A 551 7.56 6.20 -43.61
C GLY A 551 6.24 5.72 -44.21
N ALA A 552 6.29 4.64 -45.01
CA ALA A 552 5.11 4.11 -45.69
C ALA A 552 4.08 3.49 -44.74
N ASP A 553 4.56 2.93 -43.62
CA ASP A 553 3.78 2.32 -42.55
C ASP A 553 4.43 2.60 -41.19
N ASP A 554 3.79 2.16 -40.10
CA ASP A 554 4.27 2.42 -38.74
C ASP A 554 5.61 1.70 -38.44
N THR A 555 5.87 0.56 -39.08
CA THR A 555 7.17 -0.16 -38.95
C THR A 555 8.30 0.63 -39.61
N ALA A 556 8.08 1.18 -40.81
CA ALA A 556 9.05 2.03 -41.49
C ALA A 556 9.34 3.31 -40.68
N LYS A 557 8.30 3.90 -40.08
CA LYS A 557 8.44 5.06 -39.19
C LYS A 557 9.23 4.75 -37.92
N LEU A 558 8.96 3.60 -37.28
CA LEU A 558 9.75 3.14 -36.14
C LEU A 558 11.23 2.96 -36.53
N ASN A 559 11.52 2.31 -37.66
CA ASN A 559 12.90 2.13 -38.12
C ASN A 559 13.60 3.48 -38.35
N GLY A 560 12.92 4.45 -38.98
CA GLY A 560 13.45 5.81 -39.15
C GLY A 560 13.65 6.53 -37.81
N LEU A 561 12.81 6.29 -36.80
CA LEU A 561 13.00 6.80 -35.45
C LEU A 561 14.25 6.20 -34.79
N LEU A 562 14.47 4.89 -34.91
CA LEU A 562 15.66 4.19 -34.39
C LEU A 562 16.95 4.73 -35.05
N GLU A 563 16.93 4.98 -36.36
CA GLU A 563 18.03 5.62 -37.08
C GLU A 563 18.29 7.04 -36.58
N LYS A 564 17.23 7.83 -36.40
CA LYS A 564 17.33 9.21 -35.89
C LYS A 564 17.87 9.27 -34.46
N ILE A 565 17.45 8.35 -33.59
CA ILE A 565 18.01 8.20 -32.23
C ILE A 565 19.49 7.82 -32.32
N THR A 566 19.86 6.90 -33.21
CA THR A 566 21.26 6.48 -33.39
C THR A 566 22.13 7.63 -33.89
N ALA A 567 21.64 8.43 -34.82
CA ALA A 567 22.31 9.63 -35.29
C ALA A 567 22.52 10.64 -34.16
N LEU A 568 21.48 10.90 -33.35
CA LEU A 568 21.57 11.78 -32.18
C LEU A 568 22.64 11.28 -31.19
N LYS A 569 22.62 9.98 -30.84
CA LYS A 569 23.63 9.36 -29.95
C LYS A 569 25.06 9.59 -30.46
N ASN A 570 25.28 9.39 -31.76
CA ASN A 570 26.59 9.61 -32.38
C ASN A 570 27.02 11.09 -32.32
N GLU A 571 26.09 12.01 -32.60
CA GLU A 571 26.36 13.46 -32.60
C GLU A 571 26.73 13.98 -31.21
N ILE A 572 26.14 13.41 -30.16
CA ILE A 572 26.44 13.75 -28.76
C ILE A 572 27.53 12.88 -28.12
N GLY A 573 28.24 12.08 -28.92
CA GLY A 573 29.43 11.33 -28.49
C GLY A 573 29.16 10.10 -27.62
N ILE A 574 27.97 9.50 -27.69
CA ILE A 574 27.65 8.23 -27.05
C ILE A 574 28.19 7.08 -27.91
N LYS A 575 28.92 6.15 -27.30
CA LYS A 575 29.44 4.97 -28.00
C LYS A 575 28.31 3.95 -28.22
N PRO A 576 28.38 3.13 -29.28
CA PRO A 576 27.23 2.36 -29.73
C PRO A 576 26.85 1.17 -28.84
N THR A 577 27.80 0.57 -28.10
CA THR A 577 27.56 -0.69 -27.38
C THR A 577 27.95 -0.62 -25.91
N ILE A 578 27.38 -1.51 -25.08
CA ILE A 578 27.81 -1.66 -23.68
C ILE A 578 29.29 -2.08 -23.61
N ARG A 579 29.76 -2.93 -24.55
CA ARG A 579 31.16 -3.37 -24.63
C ARG A 579 32.16 -2.23 -24.77
N ASP A 580 31.77 -1.11 -25.39
CA ASP A 580 32.63 0.07 -25.51
C ASP A 580 32.88 0.81 -24.18
N TYR A 581 32.07 0.51 -23.17
CA TYR A 581 32.17 1.03 -21.80
C TYR A 581 32.61 -0.05 -20.80
N VAL A 582 32.20 -1.30 -21.03
CA VAL A 582 32.55 -2.49 -20.23
C VAL A 582 33.25 -3.49 -21.14
N PRO A 583 34.57 -3.32 -21.40
CA PRO A 583 35.28 -4.16 -22.36
C PRO A 583 35.53 -5.60 -21.85
N ASP A 584 35.41 -5.82 -20.54
CA ASP A 584 35.52 -7.13 -19.91
C ASP A 584 34.20 -7.91 -20.04
N GLU A 585 34.17 -8.78 -21.04
CA GLU A 585 33.01 -9.61 -21.37
C GLU A 585 32.69 -10.65 -20.30
N GLU A 586 33.71 -11.22 -19.66
CA GLU A 586 33.50 -12.23 -18.62
C GLU A 586 32.85 -11.59 -17.39
N ALA A 587 33.30 -10.40 -16.99
CA ALA A 587 32.71 -9.65 -15.90
C ALA A 587 31.24 -9.25 -16.18
N PHE A 588 30.92 -8.85 -17.41
CA PHE A 588 29.53 -8.53 -17.79
C PHE A 588 28.62 -9.76 -17.80
N LEU A 589 29.08 -10.87 -18.37
CA LEU A 589 28.30 -12.11 -18.42
C LEU A 589 28.07 -12.70 -17.02
N ALA A 590 28.99 -12.50 -16.09
CA ALA A 590 28.87 -12.95 -14.70
C ALA A 590 27.77 -12.22 -13.91
N THR A 591 27.48 -10.95 -14.21
CA THR A 591 26.44 -10.14 -13.52
C THR A 591 25.09 -10.17 -14.22
N LEU A 592 25.04 -10.62 -15.47
CA LEU A 592 23.88 -10.52 -16.37
C LEU A 592 22.58 -11.12 -15.81
N ASP A 593 22.63 -12.30 -15.19
CA ASP A 593 21.44 -12.96 -14.65
C ASP A 593 20.84 -12.17 -13.50
N GLU A 594 21.66 -11.77 -12.53
CA GLU A 594 21.24 -10.96 -11.39
C GLU A 594 20.72 -9.59 -11.84
N MET A 595 21.41 -8.92 -12.76
CA MET A 595 20.93 -7.66 -13.33
C MET A 595 19.55 -7.81 -13.99
N SER A 596 19.32 -8.92 -14.69
CA SER A 596 18.05 -9.16 -15.40
C SER A 596 16.89 -9.41 -14.44
N GLU A 597 17.14 -10.17 -13.36
CA GLU A 597 16.18 -10.38 -12.28
C GLU A 597 15.85 -9.07 -11.57
N GLN A 598 16.88 -8.31 -11.16
CA GLN A 598 16.69 -7.03 -10.49
C GLN A 598 16.00 -5.99 -11.37
N ALA A 599 16.22 -6.00 -12.70
CA ALA A 599 15.53 -5.10 -13.63
C ALA A 599 14.06 -5.48 -13.80
N PHE A 600 13.73 -6.78 -13.89
CA PHE A 600 12.33 -7.23 -13.88
C PHE A 600 11.60 -6.74 -12.63
N ASP A 601 12.29 -6.82 -11.51
CA ASP A 601 11.83 -6.46 -10.17
C ASP A 601 11.73 -4.95 -9.89
N ASP A 602 12.24 -4.11 -10.79
CA ASP A 602 12.25 -2.66 -10.63
C ASP A 602 10.84 -2.06 -10.81
N GLN A 603 10.54 -1.01 -10.04
CA GLN A 603 9.22 -0.36 -10.03
C GLN A 603 8.86 0.27 -11.38
N CYS A 604 9.86 0.68 -12.18
CA CYS A 604 9.64 1.24 -13.53
C CYS A 604 9.04 0.20 -14.50
N THR A 605 9.33 -1.10 -14.32
CA THR A 605 8.88 -2.17 -15.22
C THR A 605 7.35 -2.31 -15.23
N GLY A 606 6.67 -2.02 -14.12
CA GLY A 606 5.23 -2.19 -13.98
C GLY A 606 4.38 -1.35 -14.93
N ALA A 607 4.91 -0.22 -15.42
CA ALA A 607 4.23 0.68 -16.35
C ALA A 607 4.56 0.39 -17.84
N ASN A 608 5.48 -0.53 -18.12
CA ASN A 608 5.91 -0.83 -19.47
C ASN A 608 4.78 -1.51 -20.30
N PRO A 609 4.56 -1.15 -21.57
CA PRO A 609 3.48 -1.67 -22.40
C PRO A 609 3.57 -3.17 -22.73
N ARG A 610 4.79 -3.74 -22.70
CA ARG A 610 5.04 -5.18 -22.77
C ARG A 610 5.59 -5.62 -21.41
N TYR A 611 4.87 -6.45 -20.67
CA TYR A 611 5.36 -6.92 -19.38
C TYR A 611 6.47 -7.95 -19.60
N PRO A 612 7.75 -7.63 -19.31
CA PRO A 612 8.85 -8.44 -19.80
C PRO A 612 8.98 -9.78 -19.08
N LEU A 613 9.62 -10.75 -19.73
CA LEU A 613 10.21 -11.91 -19.07
C LEU A 613 11.68 -11.63 -18.74
N ILE A 614 12.19 -12.24 -17.67
CA ILE A 614 13.62 -12.14 -17.31
C ILE A 614 14.51 -12.59 -18.47
N SER A 615 14.12 -13.65 -19.20
CA SER A 615 14.84 -14.11 -20.39
C SER A 615 14.88 -13.10 -21.53
N GLU A 616 13.82 -12.30 -21.69
CA GLU A 616 13.75 -11.24 -22.72
C GLU A 616 14.65 -10.05 -22.34
N ILE A 617 14.63 -9.65 -21.06
CA ILE A 617 15.54 -8.62 -20.51
C ILE A 617 17.00 -9.05 -20.72
N LYS A 618 17.33 -10.29 -20.36
CA LYS A 618 18.67 -10.87 -20.56
C LYS A 618 19.11 -10.79 -22.02
N GLN A 619 18.21 -11.12 -22.95
CA GLN A 619 18.52 -11.07 -24.37
C GLN A 619 18.73 -9.63 -24.87
N MET A 620 17.92 -8.67 -24.42
CA MET A 620 18.11 -7.25 -24.76
C MET A 620 19.46 -6.71 -24.26
N TYR A 621 19.91 -7.11 -23.07
CA TYR A 621 21.25 -6.77 -22.58
C TYR A 621 22.36 -7.33 -23.47
N LEU A 622 22.26 -8.60 -23.88
CA LEU A 622 23.23 -9.21 -24.80
C LEU A 622 23.25 -8.49 -26.15
N ASN A 623 22.08 -8.16 -26.70
CA ASN A 623 21.96 -7.41 -27.94
C ASN A 623 22.68 -6.05 -27.84
N ALA A 624 22.39 -5.29 -26.78
CA ALA A 624 23.03 -4.00 -26.51
C ALA A 624 24.55 -4.12 -26.21
N TYR A 625 25.00 -5.24 -25.66
CA TYR A 625 26.41 -5.50 -25.39
C TYR A 625 27.21 -5.75 -26.66
N TYR A 626 26.71 -6.62 -27.55
CA TYR A 626 27.42 -6.96 -28.79
C TYR A 626 27.13 -5.99 -29.94
N GLY A 627 26.08 -5.16 -29.84
CA GLY A 627 25.60 -4.35 -30.96
C GLY A 627 24.94 -5.19 -32.06
N GLU A 628 24.43 -6.37 -31.70
CA GLU A 628 23.71 -7.28 -32.59
C GLU A 628 22.24 -7.31 -32.20
N HIS A 629 21.34 -7.40 -33.17
CA HIS A 629 19.91 -7.56 -32.88
C HIS A 629 19.48 -9.01 -33.11
N LYS A 630 19.16 -9.72 -32.02
CA LYS A 630 18.45 -11.00 -32.05
C LYS A 630 17.04 -10.75 -31.56
N ASP A 631 16.05 -11.24 -32.31
CA ASP A 631 14.63 -11.08 -31.95
C ASP A 631 14.36 -11.61 -30.53
N VAL A 632 13.55 -10.82 -29.79
CA VAL A 632 13.23 -11.02 -28.35
C VAL A 632 11.75 -11.20 -28.08
#